data_AF-A0A2U9NTQ4-F1
#
_entry.id   AF-A0A2U9NTQ4-F1
#
_cell.length_a   1.000
_cell.length_b   1.000
_cell.length_c   1.000
_cell.angle_alpha   90.00
_cell.angle_beta   90.00
_cell.angle_gamma   90.00
#
_symmetry.space_group_name_H-M   'P 1'
#
loop_
_entity.id
_entity.type
_entity.pdbx_description
1 polymer ?
#
loop_
_entity_poly.entity_id
_entity_poly.type
_entity_poly.pdbx_seq_one_letter_code
_entity_poly.pdbx_strand_id
1 'polypeptide(L)'
;MAVRDILNELRIQIYISVEKYTIILAKFFGYPENPGMPAIQPGTHAKWRLFNSLKTRETSGFPPRIDPENLGQALFGKWPELQPVDRVIFENSDDGYYNFYILNFRNLFFLPDWLSEFIQIRFNLCLDIGLLEMARDVLFLLIFLYYKLLETRLMTYWFLTVNPYTRPWVYFIGVTDWIERIFGWICSINSWC
;
A
#
# COMPACT_ATOMS: atom_id res chain seq x y z
N MET A 1 -44.47 -28.61 35.93
CA MET A 1 -44.33 -27.25 36.47
C MET A 1 -42.88 -26.97 36.88
N ALA A 2 -42.23 -27.89 37.62
CA ALA A 2 -40.85 -27.75 38.12
C ALA A 2 -39.74 -27.39 37.11
N VAL A 3 -39.74 -27.91 35.87
CA VAL A 3 -38.63 -27.68 34.91
C VAL A 3 -38.57 -26.22 34.44
N ARG A 4 -39.73 -25.57 34.25
CA ARG A 4 -39.78 -24.16 33.83
C ARG A 4 -39.29 -23.23 34.94
N ASP A 5 -39.61 -23.54 36.19
CA ASP A 5 -39.20 -22.73 37.33
C ASP A 5 -37.69 -22.80 37.55
N ILE A 6 -37.09 -24.00 37.43
CA ILE A 6 -35.63 -24.18 37.49
C ILE A 6 -34.91 -23.44 36.35
N LEU A 7 -35.46 -23.48 35.13
CA LEU A 7 -34.88 -22.76 33.99
C LEU A 7 -34.93 -21.24 34.19
N ASN A 8 -35.99 -20.72 34.79
CA ASN A 8 -36.14 -19.31 35.09
C ASN A 8 -35.14 -18.84 36.17
N GLU A 9 -34.97 -19.63 37.23
CA GLU A 9 -33.96 -19.36 38.28
C GLU A 9 -32.53 -19.33 37.71
N LEU A 10 -32.17 -20.30 36.87
CA LEU A 10 -30.86 -20.33 36.20
C LEU A 10 -30.66 -19.11 35.29
N ARG A 11 -31.70 -18.71 34.55
CA ARG A 11 -31.65 -17.51 33.71
C ARG A 11 -31.38 -16.25 34.53
N ILE A 12 -32.05 -16.12 35.69
CA ILE A 12 -31.86 -14.96 36.59
C ILE A 12 -30.44 -14.95 37.17
N GLN A 13 -29.93 -16.09 37.60
CA GLN A 13 -28.55 -16.22 38.12
C GLN A 13 -27.50 -15.85 37.07
N ILE A 14 -27.67 -16.32 35.83
CA ILE A 14 -26.79 -15.96 34.72
C ILE A 14 -26.84 -14.45 34.46
N TYR A 15 -28.03 -13.85 34.46
CA TYR A 15 -28.20 -12.43 34.23
C TYR A 15 -27.45 -11.58 35.28
N ILE A 16 -27.66 -11.89 36.57
CA ILE A 16 -27.00 -11.18 37.68
C ILE A 16 -25.47 -11.33 37.61
N SER A 17 -24.99 -12.52 37.24
CA SER A 17 -23.56 -12.79 37.09
C SER A 17 -22.95 -11.94 35.98
N VAL A 18 -23.56 -11.93 34.79
CA VAL A 18 -23.12 -11.14 33.64
C VAL A 18 -23.16 -9.64 33.96
N GLU A 19 -24.22 -9.17 34.61
CA GLU A 19 -24.34 -7.77 35.04
C GLU A 19 -23.18 -7.36 35.97
N LYS A 20 -22.87 -8.19 36.97
CA LYS A 20 -21.77 -7.91 37.91
C LYS A 20 -20.41 -7.83 37.20
N TYR A 21 -20.10 -8.77 36.32
CA TYR A 21 -18.83 -8.78 35.61
C TYR A 21 -18.71 -7.63 34.62
N THR A 22 -19.79 -7.30 33.90
CA THR A 22 -19.80 -6.17 32.96
C THR A 22 -19.61 -4.84 33.67
N ILE A 23 -20.22 -4.63 34.84
CA ILE A 23 -20.01 -3.42 35.66
C ILE A 23 -18.56 -3.32 36.16
N ILE A 24 -17.97 -4.43 36.63
CA ILE A 24 -16.56 -4.44 37.08
C ILE A 24 -15.63 -4.07 35.92
N LEU A 25 -15.87 -4.65 34.74
CA LEU A 25 -15.09 -4.40 33.55
C LEU A 25 -15.26 -2.95 33.07
N ALA A 26 -16.49 -2.42 33.05
CA ALA A 26 -16.77 -1.03 32.70
C ALA A 26 -16.10 -0.03 33.68
N LYS A 27 -16.13 -0.30 34.98
CA LYS A 27 -15.43 0.52 35.99
C LYS A 27 -13.92 0.50 35.81
N PHE A 28 -13.34 -0.66 35.46
CA PHE A 28 -11.92 -0.77 35.13
C PHE A 28 -11.52 0.14 33.95
N PHE A 29 -12.41 0.32 32.98
CA PHE A 29 -12.24 1.26 31.87
C PHE A 29 -12.69 2.71 32.17
N GLY A 30 -12.98 3.04 33.43
CA GLY A 30 -13.32 4.40 33.85
C GLY A 30 -14.74 4.86 33.52
N TYR A 31 -15.65 3.96 33.11
CA TYR A 31 -17.06 4.31 32.90
C TYR A 31 -17.77 4.54 34.25
N PRO A 32 -18.78 5.45 34.31
CA PRO A 32 -19.40 6.17 33.20
C PRO A 32 -18.70 7.47 32.80
N GLU A 33 -17.74 7.94 33.60
CA GLU A 33 -17.15 9.28 33.47
C GLU A 33 -15.99 9.37 32.47
N ASN A 34 -15.58 8.25 31.87
CA ASN A 34 -14.53 8.22 30.86
C ASN A 34 -14.93 9.09 29.64
N PRO A 35 -14.29 10.25 29.41
CA PRO A 35 -14.59 11.11 28.25
C PRO A 35 -14.16 10.46 26.92
N GLY A 36 -13.57 9.27 26.98
CA GLY A 36 -12.97 8.56 25.86
C GLY A 36 -11.59 9.11 25.52
N MET A 37 -10.97 8.49 24.53
CA MET A 37 -9.84 9.12 23.85
C MET A 37 -10.38 10.32 23.07
N PRO A 38 -9.81 11.53 23.21
CA PRO A 38 -10.23 12.65 22.38
C PRO A 38 -10.02 12.26 20.91
N ALA A 39 -11.07 12.37 20.09
CA ALA A 39 -11.01 12.04 18.66
C ALA A 39 -9.91 12.81 17.91
N ILE A 40 -9.42 13.90 18.51
CA ILE A 40 -8.42 14.79 17.96
C ILE A 40 -7.47 15.19 19.10
N GLN A 41 -6.20 14.78 19.02
CA GLN A 41 -5.18 15.20 19.98
C GLN A 41 -4.96 16.73 19.87
N PRO A 42 -4.73 17.46 20.98
CA PRO A 42 -4.36 18.88 20.90
C PRO A 42 -3.08 19.03 20.05
N GLY A 43 -3.14 19.87 18.99
CA GLY A 43 -2.08 20.03 17.98
C GLY A 43 -2.38 19.38 16.62
N THR A 44 -3.39 18.52 16.52
CA THR A 44 -3.80 17.86 15.27
C THR A 44 -4.29 18.86 14.22
N HIS A 45 -5.02 19.91 14.61
CA HIS A 45 -5.44 20.98 13.68
C HIS A 45 -4.25 21.75 13.08
N ALA A 46 -3.17 21.94 13.84
CA ALA A 46 -1.97 22.61 13.34
C ALA A 46 -1.22 21.72 12.35
N LYS A 47 -1.08 20.41 12.64
CA LYS A 47 -0.51 19.43 11.72
C LYS A 47 -1.33 19.30 10.43
N TRP A 48 -2.66 19.23 10.53
CA TRP A 48 -3.55 19.21 9.37
C TRP A 48 -3.47 20.50 8.55
N ARG A 49 -3.39 21.67 9.21
CA ARG A 49 -3.22 22.95 8.51
C ARG A 49 -1.88 23.01 7.77
N LEU A 50 -0.79 22.53 8.40
CA LEU A 50 0.52 22.38 7.76
C LEU A 50 0.44 21.43 6.57
N PHE A 51 -0.12 20.24 6.74
CA PHE A 51 -0.28 19.26 5.66
C PHE A 51 -1.08 19.81 4.47
N ASN A 52 -2.17 20.54 4.76
CA ASN A 52 -2.99 21.18 3.72
C ASN A 52 -2.26 22.35 3.03
N SER A 53 -1.29 22.98 3.70
CA SER A 53 -0.46 24.05 3.12
C SER A 53 0.68 23.52 2.25
N LEU A 54 1.04 22.24 2.35
CA LEU A 54 2.10 21.65 1.53
C LEU A 54 1.70 21.59 0.05
N LYS A 55 2.66 21.88 -0.83
CA LYS A 55 2.47 21.74 -2.28
C LYS A 55 2.31 20.25 -2.62
N THR A 56 1.49 19.98 -3.64
CA THR A 56 1.46 18.64 -4.26
C THR A 56 2.52 18.58 -5.33
N ARG A 57 3.37 17.57 -5.32
CA ARG A 57 4.36 17.36 -6.37
C ARG A 57 3.64 17.00 -7.67
N GLU A 58 4.00 17.68 -8.75
CA GLU A 58 3.54 17.32 -10.09
C GLU A 58 4.21 16.00 -10.48
N THR A 59 3.43 14.92 -10.47
CA THR A 59 3.87 13.62 -10.97
C THR A 59 3.18 13.33 -12.29
N SER A 60 3.80 12.49 -13.12
CA SER A 60 3.24 12.01 -14.40
C SER A 60 1.86 11.33 -14.26
N GLY A 61 1.44 11.03 -13.02
CA GLY A 61 0.15 10.47 -12.68
C GLY A 61 0.07 8.97 -13.01
N PHE A 62 -0.70 8.24 -12.23
CA PHE A 62 -1.10 6.88 -12.57
C PHE A 62 -2.64 6.81 -12.59
N PRO A 63 -3.26 6.38 -13.71
CA PRO A 63 -2.65 6.01 -14.99
C PRO A 63 -2.01 7.22 -15.71
N PRO A 64 -1.05 6.99 -16.63
CA PRO A 64 -0.45 8.05 -17.42
C PRO A 64 -1.52 8.71 -18.31
N ARG A 65 -1.32 9.99 -18.64
CA ARG A 65 -2.18 10.69 -19.60
C ARG A 65 -2.16 9.99 -20.97
N ILE A 66 -3.28 10.06 -21.69
CA ILE A 66 -3.45 9.45 -23.01
C ILE A 66 -2.94 10.43 -24.08
N ASP A 67 -1.67 10.83 -23.96
CA ASP A 67 -0.97 11.72 -24.87
C ASP A 67 0.25 10.99 -25.47
N PRO A 68 0.06 10.18 -26.53
CA PRO A 68 1.14 9.40 -27.12
C PRO A 68 2.12 10.31 -27.88
N GLU A 69 3.40 10.20 -27.55
CA GLU A 69 4.48 10.95 -28.22
C GLU A 69 5.04 10.20 -29.43
N ASN A 70 4.92 8.87 -29.42
CA ASN A 70 5.47 7.97 -30.43
C ASN A 70 4.43 6.94 -30.89
N LEU A 71 4.57 6.41 -32.11
CA LEU A 71 3.68 5.38 -32.67
C LEU A 71 3.59 4.13 -31.77
N GLY A 72 4.70 3.72 -31.15
CA GLY A 72 4.71 2.61 -30.20
C GLY A 72 3.83 2.88 -28.97
N GLN A 73 3.84 4.11 -28.45
CA GLN A 73 2.97 4.50 -27.34
C GLN A 73 1.50 4.63 -27.77
N ALA A 74 1.25 4.99 -29.04
CA ALA A 74 -0.11 5.01 -29.57
C ALA A 74 -0.74 3.60 -29.63
N LEU A 75 0.08 2.57 -29.90
CA LEU A 75 -0.37 1.17 -29.97
C LEU A 75 -0.44 0.48 -28.60
N PHE A 76 0.57 0.65 -27.76
CA PHE A 76 0.68 -0.06 -26.47
C PHE A 76 0.29 0.77 -25.24
N GLY A 77 -0.04 2.05 -25.45
CA GLY A 77 -0.24 3.04 -24.39
C GLY A 77 1.08 3.67 -23.94
N LYS A 78 0.97 4.81 -23.26
CA LYS A 78 2.12 5.48 -22.62
C LYS A 78 2.60 4.66 -21.43
N TRP A 79 3.91 4.46 -21.32
CA TRP A 79 4.52 3.83 -20.15
C TRP A 79 4.60 4.86 -19.01
N PRO A 80 4.39 4.45 -17.75
CA PRO A 80 4.53 5.37 -16.62
C PRO A 80 5.99 5.81 -16.49
N GLU A 81 6.19 7.12 -16.37
CA GLU A 81 7.52 7.69 -16.12
C GLU A 81 7.84 7.66 -14.63
N LEU A 82 8.97 7.02 -14.30
CA LEU A 82 9.53 7.03 -12.95
C LEU A 82 10.22 8.37 -12.70
N GLN A 83 9.64 9.21 -11.85
CA GLN A 83 10.20 10.51 -11.51
C GLN A 83 10.94 10.46 -10.17
N PRO A 84 12.29 10.54 -10.16
CA PRO A 84 13.08 10.50 -8.92
C PRO A 84 12.73 11.69 -8.03
N VAL A 85 12.86 11.55 -6.71
CA VAL A 85 12.51 12.63 -5.78
C VAL A 85 13.65 13.63 -5.73
N ASP A 86 13.36 14.91 -6.00
CA ASP A 86 14.36 15.97 -5.94
C ASP A 86 14.87 16.13 -4.50
N ARG A 87 16.20 16.18 -4.38
CA ARG A 87 16.91 16.34 -3.10
C ARG A 87 17.77 17.59 -3.15
N VAL A 88 17.72 18.36 -2.07
CA VAL A 88 18.60 19.51 -1.87
C VAL A 88 19.79 19.01 -1.08
N ILE A 89 20.95 18.97 -1.71
CA ILE A 89 22.18 18.50 -1.07
C ILE A 89 22.89 19.70 -0.45
N PHE A 90 23.25 19.60 0.82
CA PHE A 90 24.10 20.58 1.49
C PHE A 90 25.55 20.21 1.25
N GLU A 91 26.24 21.06 0.51
CA GLU A 91 27.66 20.93 0.18
C GLU A 91 28.45 22.03 0.88
N ASN A 92 29.61 21.67 1.41
CA ASN A 92 30.67 22.61 1.75
C ASN A 92 31.80 22.44 0.76
N SER A 93 32.37 23.54 0.28
CA SER A 93 33.36 23.54 -0.80
C SER A 93 34.63 22.74 -0.47
N ASP A 94 34.96 22.63 0.81
CA ASP A 94 36.25 22.10 1.26
C ASP A 94 36.18 20.61 1.65
N ASP A 95 35.02 20.15 2.11
CA ASP A 95 34.83 18.84 2.76
C ASP A 95 33.74 17.98 2.07
N GLY A 96 33.01 18.54 1.10
CA GLY A 96 32.01 17.82 0.30
C GLY A 96 30.59 17.80 0.88
N TYR A 97 29.82 16.76 0.53
CA TYR A 97 28.41 16.60 0.88
C TYR A 97 28.23 15.96 2.25
N TYR A 98 27.49 16.62 3.16
CA TYR A 98 27.26 16.07 4.50
C TYR A 98 25.82 15.61 4.74
N ASN A 99 24.84 16.24 4.07
CA ASN A 99 23.45 15.91 4.27
C ASN A 99 22.62 16.28 3.04
N PHE A 100 21.49 15.60 2.85
CA PHE A 100 20.48 15.97 1.86
C PHE A 100 19.12 16.13 2.54
N TYR A 101 18.35 17.09 2.05
CA TYR A 101 16.99 17.33 2.50
C TYR A 101 16.00 17.08 1.35
N ILE A 102 14.91 16.40 1.67
CA ILE A 102 13.79 16.18 0.75
C ILE A 102 12.69 17.18 1.09
N LEU A 103 12.20 17.89 0.08
CA LEU A 103 11.09 18.82 0.25
C LEU A 103 9.81 18.07 0.66
N ASN A 104 9.13 18.60 1.67
CA ASN A 104 7.86 18.03 2.13
C ASN A 104 6.74 18.30 1.11
N PHE A 105 6.30 17.25 0.42
CA PHE A 105 5.15 17.29 -0.47
C PHE A 105 3.97 16.53 0.14
N ARG A 106 2.76 16.96 -0.20
CA ARG A 106 1.52 16.34 0.30
C ARG A 106 1.32 14.89 -0.16
N ASN A 107 1.86 14.54 -1.33
CA ASN A 107 1.75 13.22 -1.97
C ASN A 107 2.97 12.34 -1.74
N LEU A 108 3.87 12.71 -0.82
CA LEU A 108 5.06 11.94 -0.53
C LEU A 108 4.86 11.15 0.76
N PHE A 109 4.98 9.84 0.66
CA PHE A 109 4.82 8.92 1.78
C PHE A 109 6.17 8.32 2.12
N PHE A 110 6.57 8.48 3.38
CA PHE A 110 7.77 7.87 3.91
C PHE A 110 7.44 6.52 4.52
N LEU A 111 8.45 5.64 4.57
CA LEU A 111 8.36 4.41 5.33
C LEU A 111 8.20 4.75 6.83
N PRO A 112 7.56 3.87 7.62
CA PRO A 112 7.53 4.03 9.07
C PRO A 112 8.94 4.14 9.65
N ASP A 113 9.12 5.00 10.65
CA ASP A 113 10.43 5.33 11.23
C ASP A 113 11.23 4.08 11.64
N TRP A 114 10.57 3.10 12.27
CA TRP A 114 11.21 1.84 12.69
C TRP A 114 11.78 1.02 11.52
N LEU A 115 11.07 1.01 10.39
CA LEU A 115 11.46 0.26 9.21
C LEU A 115 12.57 0.99 8.46
N SER A 116 12.46 2.32 8.37
CA SER A 116 13.50 3.17 7.79
C SER A 116 14.81 3.02 8.56
N GLU A 117 14.77 3.09 9.89
CA GLU A 117 15.94 2.91 10.75
C GLU A 117 16.56 1.53 10.56
N PHE A 118 15.74 0.47 10.56
CA PHE A 118 16.22 -0.89 10.34
C PHE A 118 16.97 -1.03 9.00
N ILE A 119 16.39 -0.54 7.91
CA ILE A 119 17.00 -0.60 6.58
C ILE A 119 18.31 0.19 6.55
N GLN A 120 18.31 1.41 7.11
CA GLN A 120 19.51 2.25 7.15
C GLN A 120 20.67 1.58 7.89
N ILE A 121 20.41 1.02 9.07
CA ILE A 121 21.44 0.36 9.90
C ILE A 121 21.93 -0.93 9.22
N ARG A 122 21.02 -1.75 8.70
CA ARG A 122 21.37 -3.08 8.16
C ARG A 122 22.04 -3.03 6.80
N PHE A 123 21.71 -2.03 5.98
CA PHE A 123 22.32 -1.84 4.66
C PHE A 123 23.39 -0.73 4.65
N ASN A 124 23.71 -0.14 5.81
CA ASN A 124 24.70 0.95 5.97
C ASN A 124 24.45 2.14 5.04
N LEU A 125 23.19 2.54 4.89
CA LEU A 125 22.75 3.63 4.01
C LEU A 125 22.77 4.94 4.79
N CYS A 126 23.87 5.69 4.71
CA CYS A 126 24.01 6.97 5.43
C CYS A 126 23.67 8.20 4.57
N LEU A 127 24.03 8.19 3.28
CA LEU A 127 23.90 9.36 2.40
C LEU A 127 23.50 8.96 0.98
N ASP A 128 23.99 7.80 0.51
CA ASP A 128 23.57 7.21 -0.76
C ASP A 128 22.31 6.36 -0.57
N ILE A 129 21.22 6.78 -1.22
CA ILE A 129 19.93 6.08 -1.26
C ILE A 129 19.68 5.41 -2.62
N GLY A 130 20.66 5.39 -3.53
CA GLY A 130 20.50 4.90 -4.89
C GLY A 130 20.04 3.45 -4.98
N LEU A 131 20.50 2.59 -4.07
CA LEU A 131 20.04 1.19 -3.99
C LEU A 131 18.54 1.11 -3.64
N LEU A 132 18.06 2.00 -2.77
CA LEU A 132 16.66 2.03 -2.35
C LEU A 132 15.76 2.59 -3.45
N GLU A 133 16.24 3.61 -4.17
CA GLU A 133 15.56 4.14 -5.37
C GLU A 133 15.46 3.07 -6.45
N MET A 134 16.54 2.34 -6.72
CA MET A 134 16.54 1.23 -7.67
C MET A 134 15.58 0.11 -7.26
N ALA A 135 15.60 -0.30 -5.99
CA ALA A 135 14.72 -1.34 -5.49
C ALA A 135 13.24 -0.95 -5.62
N ARG A 136 12.89 0.31 -5.32
CA ARG A 136 11.55 0.87 -5.54
C ARG A 136 11.15 0.80 -7.01
N ASP A 137 12.05 1.20 -7.91
CA ASP A 137 11.78 1.28 -9.34
C ASP A 137 11.60 -0.13 -9.94
N VAL A 138 12.41 -1.09 -9.54
CA VAL A 138 12.27 -2.51 -9.92
C VAL A 138 10.94 -3.08 -9.42
N LEU A 139 10.59 -2.81 -8.16
CA LEU A 139 9.32 -3.26 -7.58
C LEU A 139 8.12 -2.68 -8.35
N PHE A 140 8.17 -1.38 -8.66
CA PHE A 140 7.14 -0.72 -9.46
C PHE A 140 7.00 -1.35 -10.85
N LEU A 141 8.12 -1.56 -11.57
CA LEU A 141 8.12 -2.18 -12.89
C LEU A 141 7.54 -3.61 -12.86
N LEU A 142 7.84 -4.39 -11.83
CA LEU A 142 7.30 -5.74 -11.66
C LEU A 142 5.77 -5.70 -11.51
N ILE A 143 5.26 -4.86 -10.60
CA ILE A 143 3.81 -4.71 -10.40
C ILE A 143 3.14 -4.19 -11.68
N PHE A 144 3.75 -3.22 -12.36
CA PHE A 144 3.23 -2.64 -13.59
C PHE A 144 3.17 -3.68 -14.72
N LEU A 145 4.22 -4.47 -14.89
CA LEU A 145 4.25 -5.55 -15.89
C LEU A 145 3.18 -6.59 -15.61
N TYR A 146 2.99 -6.95 -14.33
CA TYR A 146 1.91 -7.84 -13.93
C TYR A 146 0.52 -7.27 -14.23
N TYR A 147 0.30 -5.97 -13.97
CA TYR A 147 -0.93 -5.27 -14.35
C TYR A 147 -1.18 -5.31 -15.86
N LYS A 148 -0.14 -5.07 -16.67
CA LYS A 148 -0.24 -5.16 -18.14
C LYS A 148 -0.51 -6.57 -18.63
N LEU A 149 0.05 -7.59 -17.99
CA LEU A 149 -0.27 -8.98 -18.29
C LEU A 149 -1.78 -9.24 -18.08
N LEU A 150 -2.32 -8.85 -16.93
CA LEU A 150 -3.76 -9.01 -16.64
C LEU A 150 -4.65 -8.24 -17.62
N GLU A 151 -4.26 -7.01 -17.98
CA GLU A 151 -4.97 -6.21 -18.99
C GLU A 151 -5.01 -6.91 -20.35
N THR A 152 -3.86 -7.38 -20.84
CA THR A 152 -3.79 -8.10 -22.13
C THR A 152 -4.62 -9.39 -22.13
N ARG A 153 -4.65 -10.11 -21.00
CA ARG A 153 -5.48 -11.30 -20.83
C ARG A 153 -6.97 -10.97 -20.94
N LEU A 154 -7.41 -9.93 -20.24
CA LEU A 154 -8.80 -9.48 -20.27
C LEU A 154 -9.21 -9.09 -21.69
N MET A 155 -8.40 -8.29 -22.39
CA MET A 155 -8.68 -7.87 -23.76
C MET A 155 -8.74 -9.05 -24.73
N THR A 156 -7.83 -10.02 -24.59
CA THR A 156 -7.81 -11.22 -25.46
C THR A 156 -9.04 -12.10 -25.23
N TYR A 157 -9.53 -12.22 -23.99
CA TYR A 157 -10.74 -12.97 -23.67
C TYR A 157 -11.99 -12.35 -24.34
N TRP A 158 -12.14 -11.03 -24.24
CA TRP A 158 -13.20 -10.30 -24.94
C TRP A 158 -13.10 -10.47 -26.45
N PHE A 159 -11.89 -10.38 -27.00
CA PHE A 159 -11.63 -10.53 -28.43
C PHE A 159 -12.02 -11.92 -28.97
N LEU A 160 -11.70 -12.98 -28.25
CA LEU A 160 -12.07 -14.36 -28.59
C LEU A 160 -13.57 -14.60 -28.62
N THR A 161 -14.33 -13.88 -27.79
CA THR A 161 -15.78 -14.05 -27.70
C THR A 161 -16.48 -13.52 -28.96
N VAL A 162 -15.88 -12.53 -29.63
CA VAL A 162 -16.43 -11.88 -30.83
C VAL A 162 -15.92 -12.53 -32.12
N ASN A 163 -14.68 -13.05 -32.14
CA ASN A 163 -14.03 -13.53 -33.35
C ASN A 163 -14.17 -15.06 -33.56
N PRO A 164 -14.73 -15.54 -34.69
CA PRO A 164 -14.83 -16.97 -34.98
C PRO A 164 -13.48 -17.67 -35.22
N TYR A 165 -12.40 -16.93 -35.52
CA TYR A 165 -11.05 -17.49 -35.72
C TYR A 165 -10.23 -17.44 -34.44
N THR A 166 -10.42 -18.43 -33.57
CA THR A 166 -9.86 -18.43 -32.21
C THR A 166 -8.46 -19.02 -32.09
N ARG A 167 -8.03 -19.87 -33.02
CA ARG A 167 -6.81 -20.70 -32.89
C ARG A 167 -5.51 -19.93 -32.56
N PRO A 168 -5.10 -18.87 -33.29
CA PRO A 168 -3.87 -18.16 -32.96
C PRO A 168 -3.91 -17.49 -31.58
N TRP A 169 -5.09 -17.01 -31.16
CA TRP A 169 -5.30 -16.28 -29.91
C TRP A 169 -5.32 -17.19 -28.69
N VAL A 170 -5.77 -18.44 -28.85
CA VAL A 170 -5.69 -19.47 -27.80
C VAL A 170 -4.23 -19.77 -27.44
N TYR A 171 -3.30 -19.79 -28.41
CA TYR A 171 -1.88 -19.96 -28.11
C TYR A 171 -1.30 -18.76 -27.35
N PHE A 172 -1.72 -17.54 -27.69
CA PHE A 172 -1.30 -16.33 -26.97
C PHE A 172 -1.74 -16.38 -25.49
N ILE A 173 -2.98 -16.82 -25.22
CA ILE A 173 -3.46 -17.04 -23.84
C ILE A 173 -2.64 -18.13 -23.14
N GLY A 174 -2.28 -19.21 -23.84
CA GLY A 174 -1.42 -20.25 -23.29
C GLY A 174 -0.06 -19.72 -22.82
N VAL A 175 0.49 -18.70 -23.51
CA VAL A 175 1.73 -18.03 -23.08
C VAL A 175 1.46 -17.19 -21.83
N THR A 176 0.38 -16.41 -21.78
CA THR A 176 0.05 -15.61 -20.58
C THR A 176 -0.23 -16.49 -19.36
N ASP A 177 -0.90 -17.64 -19.55
CA ASP A 177 -1.11 -18.66 -18.52
C ASP A 177 0.19 -19.26 -18.00
N TRP A 178 1.13 -19.54 -18.90
CA TRP A 178 2.44 -20.06 -18.52
C TRP A 178 3.22 -19.05 -17.68
N ILE A 179 3.17 -17.77 -18.05
CA ILE A 179 3.83 -16.70 -17.28
C ILE A 179 3.20 -16.57 -15.89
N GLU A 180 1.87 -16.53 -15.78
CA GLU A 180 1.18 -16.50 -14.48
C GLU A 180 1.57 -17.70 -13.60
N ARG A 181 1.67 -18.89 -14.20
CA ARG A 181 2.09 -20.09 -13.48
C ARG A 181 3.53 -19.98 -12.97
N ILE A 182 4.44 -19.36 -13.72
CA ILE A 182 5.81 -19.09 -13.25
C ILE A 182 5.80 -18.12 -12.06
N PHE A 183 5.06 -17.02 -12.16
CA PHE A 183 4.93 -16.07 -11.05
C PHE A 183 4.34 -16.74 -9.79
N GLY A 184 3.31 -17.57 -9.97
CA GLY A 184 2.74 -18.37 -8.89
C GLY A 184 3.74 -19.37 -8.28
N TRP A 185 4.55 -20.03 -9.11
CA TRP A 185 5.63 -20.91 -8.66
C TRP A 185 6.69 -20.17 -7.84
N ILE A 186 7.14 -19.00 -8.30
CA ILE A 186 8.11 -18.17 -7.57
C ILE A 186 7.56 -17.78 -6.20
N CYS A 187 6.26 -17.44 -6.11
CA CYS A 187 5.62 -17.12 -4.84
C CYS A 187 5.49 -18.35 -3.92
N SER A 188 5.16 -19.52 -4.49
CA SER A 188 5.06 -20.79 -3.74
C SER A 188 6.41 -21.31 -3.24
N ILE A 189 7.52 -20.95 -3.88
CA ILE A 189 8.88 -21.30 -3.44
C ILE A 189 9.24 -20.56 -2.15
N ASN A 190 8.61 -19.41 -1.86
CA ASN A 190 8.84 -18.63 -0.64
C ASN A 190 7.79 -18.88 0.47
N SER A 191 6.79 -19.73 0.26
CA SER A 191 5.81 -20.09 1.31
C SER A 191 6.22 -21.31 2.14
N TRP A 192 7.47 -21.76 2.03
CA TRP A 192 8.12 -22.70 2.95
C TRP A 192 9.61 -22.36 3.09
N CYS A 193 9.90 -21.28 3.81
CA CYS A 193 11.01 -21.20 4.77
C CYS A 193 10.73 -20.11 5.80
#